data_AF-A0A0H3C827-F1
#
_entry.id   AF-A0A0H3C827-F1
#
_cell.length_a   1.000
_cell.length_b   1.000
_cell.length_c   1.000
_cell.angle_alpha   90.00
_cell.angle_beta   90.00
_cell.angle_gamma   90.00
#
_symmetry.space_group_name_H-M   'P 1'
#
loop_
_entity.id
_entity.type
_entity.pdbx_description
1 polymer ?
#
loop_
_entity_poly.entity_id
_entity_poly.type
_entity_poly.pdbx_seq_one_letter_code
_entity_poly.pdbx_strand_id
1 'polypeptide(L)'
;MVSDILLFVGEANLALAAAVLLVLALRRPVRKVFGARNAYALWLIVPLSILALLIPARTIVLPAPSTVSSTAAISPSPSSAPSSVTAPKSPQPAPLPAIPVGEITLGLWLIVAFGGLILQVERQRRFVRSLGALSRTGEDRLLRAEKPGVGPAVIGAVAPCVVLPADFDRQYTPEEQALILAHERNHLAVGDAQINAVVTGLQCLFWFNPFVHLGAATLRIDQEIACDAAVLARHPKTRRAYGEAMLKTQLAACAPPLGCHWPASANKQLKERFTMLTHHQTDRRRHLAGAVAVAVLGLSTAAAAWATQPARTVQQTPEEARRAVARHLGRPLYDAVDRKDLQTVRELIALGANPNYIARGDGSPLIEAARNGQADVVRALLAAGADPNLAVRGDGNPLIQASRVGRLDIVQALVARGADVESFVPGDETPLIGAALQGELAVVKYLVERGADVNRAVEANPGEMRSPLGMARKNGHASVVNYLKSRGARD
;
A
#
# COMPACT_ATOMS: atom_id res chain seq x y z
N MET A 1 16.26 -10.12 -11.86
CA MET A 1 15.08 -10.92 -12.29
C MET A 1 15.19 -12.38 -11.88
N VAL A 2 16.13 -13.18 -12.40
CA VAL A 2 16.25 -14.62 -12.04
C VAL A 2 16.51 -14.83 -10.55
N SER A 3 17.43 -14.05 -9.96
CA SER A 3 17.69 -14.08 -8.52
C SER A 3 16.45 -13.74 -7.68
N ASP A 4 15.67 -12.74 -8.11
CA ASP A 4 14.46 -12.32 -7.41
C ASP A 4 13.38 -13.41 -7.43
N ILE A 5 13.24 -14.11 -8.57
CA ILE A 5 12.33 -15.24 -8.73
C ILE A 5 12.74 -16.39 -7.80
N LEU A 6 14.03 -16.77 -7.80
CA LEU A 6 14.53 -17.87 -6.96
C LEU A 6 14.40 -17.55 -5.45
N LEU A 7 14.69 -16.31 -5.05
CA LEU A 7 14.48 -15.85 -3.68
C LEU A 7 13.00 -15.93 -3.29
N PHE A 8 12.10 -15.44 -4.15
CA PHE A 8 10.67 -15.53 -3.91
C PHE A 8 10.17 -16.98 -3.79
N VAL A 9 10.62 -17.88 -4.68
CA VAL A 9 10.28 -19.31 -4.60
C VAL A 9 10.78 -19.91 -3.28
N GLY A 10 11.97 -19.53 -2.81
CA GLY A 10 12.52 -19.95 -1.52
C GLY A 10 11.69 -19.45 -0.33
N GLU A 11 11.34 -18.16 -0.29
CA GLU A 11 10.50 -17.56 0.75
C GLU A 11 9.10 -18.19 0.76
N ALA A 12 8.48 -18.34 -0.42
CA ALA A 12 7.18 -18.98 -0.56
C ALA A 12 7.22 -20.43 -0.09
N ASN A 13 8.28 -21.18 -0.37
CA ASN A 13 8.46 -22.55 0.08
C ASN A 13 8.51 -22.65 1.63
N LEU A 14 9.23 -21.73 2.28
CA LEU A 14 9.32 -21.69 3.75
C LEU A 14 7.98 -21.29 4.39
N ALA A 15 7.33 -20.24 3.86
CA ALA A 15 6.02 -19.80 4.35
C ALA A 15 4.97 -20.90 4.20
N LEU A 16 4.96 -21.59 3.05
CA LEU A 16 4.09 -22.73 2.75
C LEU A 16 4.31 -23.88 3.74
N ALA A 17 5.57 -24.27 4.01
CA ALA A 17 5.89 -25.33 4.97
C ALA A 17 5.44 -24.97 6.39
N ALA A 18 5.74 -23.75 6.85
CA ALA A 18 5.34 -23.26 8.17
C ALA A 18 3.81 -23.20 8.33
N ALA A 19 3.11 -22.71 7.32
CA ALA A 19 1.65 -22.66 7.29
C ALA A 19 1.03 -24.06 7.35
N VAL A 20 1.52 -25.02 6.56
CA VAL A 20 1.04 -26.40 6.60
C VAL A 20 1.27 -27.02 7.98
N LEU A 21 2.45 -26.86 8.57
CA LEU A 21 2.74 -27.39 9.91
C LEU A 21 1.81 -26.81 10.97
N LEU A 22 1.53 -25.51 10.91
CA LEU A 22 0.59 -24.84 11.80
C LEU A 22 -0.83 -25.42 11.66
N VAL A 23 -1.29 -25.61 10.42
CA VAL A 23 -2.61 -26.23 10.17
C VAL A 23 -2.65 -27.67 10.68
N LEU A 24 -1.61 -28.47 10.44
CA LEU A 24 -1.53 -29.85 10.93
C LEU A 24 -1.59 -29.95 12.45
N ALA A 25 -0.98 -29.00 13.16
CA ALA A 25 -1.04 -28.91 14.62
C ALA A 25 -2.43 -28.52 15.12
N LEU A 26 -3.11 -27.58 14.44
CA LEU A 26 -4.36 -26.99 14.91
C LEU A 26 -5.64 -27.66 14.39
N ARG A 27 -5.59 -28.42 13.31
CA ARG A 27 -6.80 -28.98 12.67
C ARG A 27 -7.63 -29.86 13.60
N ARG A 28 -6.99 -30.72 14.40
CA ARG A 28 -7.68 -31.63 15.34
C ARG A 28 -8.32 -30.89 16.52
N PRO A 29 -7.62 -29.99 17.25
CA PRO A 29 -8.25 -29.23 18.32
C PRO A 29 -9.35 -28.29 17.78
N VAL A 30 -9.12 -27.59 16.67
CA VAL A 30 -10.15 -26.72 16.06
C VAL A 30 -11.37 -27.53 15.63
N ARG A 31 -11.18 -28.72 15.05
CA ARG A 31 -12.30 -29.61 14.69
C ARG A 31 -13.13 -30.04 15.90
N LYS A 32 -12.48 -30.34 17.02
CA LYS A 32 -13.16 -30.74 18.27
C LYS A 32 -13.96 -29.60 18.90
N VAL A 33 -13.43 -28.38 18.88
CA VAL A 33 -14.03 -27.23 19.58
C VAL A 33 -15.03 -26.47 18.69
N PHE A 34 -14.68 -26.24 17.43
CA PHE A 34 -15.38 -25.35 16.51
C PHE A 34 -16.02 -26.06 15.32
N GLY A 35 -15.82 -27.37 15.17
CA GLY A 35 -16.40 -28.20 14.12
C GLY A 35 -15.55 -28.35 12.86
N ALA A 36 -15.96 -29.27 11.99
CA ALA A 36 -15.21 -29.66 10.80
C ALA A 36 -15.03 -28.54 9.77
N ARG A 37 -16.05 -27.70 9.57
CA ARG A 37 -15.97 -26.57 8.62
C ARG A 37 -14.87 -25.57 8.99
N ASN A 38 -14.73 -25.23 10.27
CA ASN A 38 -13.69 -24.32 10.74
C ASN A 38 -12.30 -24.97 10.67
N ALA A 39 -12.19 -26.27 10.92
CA ALA A 39 -10.94 -27.00 10.72
C ALA A 39 -10.52 -27.04 9.26
N TYR A 40 -11.46 -27.19 8.33
CA TYR A 40 -11.20 -27.07 6.90
C TYR A 40 -10.80 -25.64 6.51
N ALA A 41 -11.46 -24.62 7.07
CA ALA A 41 -11.14 -23.22 6.80
C ALA A 41 -9.71 -22.81 7.25
N LEU A 42 -9.08 -23.52 8.19
CA LEU A 42 -7.68 -23.28 8.56
C LEU A 42 -6.73 -23.36 7.36
N TRP A 43 -7.05 -24.15 6.35
CA TRP A 43 -6.21 -24.29 5.16
C TRP A 43 -6.11 -23.00 4.35
N LEU A 44 -6.95 -21.98 4.59
CA LEU A 44 -6.80 -20.62 4.05
C LEU A 44 -5.53 -19.91 4.53
N ILE A 45 -4.95 -20.33 5.67
CA ILE A 45 -3.67 -19.81 6.17
C ILE A 45 -2.57 -19.95 5.11
N VAL A 46 -2.57 -21.07 4.37
CA VAL A 46 -1.53 -21.40 3.39
C VAL A 46 -1.51 -20.40 2.22
N PRO A 47 -2.59 -20.20 1.43
CA PRO A 47 -2.59 -19.20 0.36
C PRO A 47 -2.46 -17.77 0.89
N LEU A 48 -3.03 -17.43 2.05
CA LEU A 48 -2.87 -16.08 2.63
C LEU A 48 -1.41 -15.77 2.96
N SER A 49 -0.66 -16.73 3.48
CA SER A 49 0.77 -16.57 3.78
C SER A 49 1.61 -16.34 2.53
N ILE A 50 1.28 -17.02 1.43
CA ILE A 50 1.98 -16.83 0.14
C ILE A 50 1.62 -15.47 -0.47
N LEU A 51 0.33 -15.10 -0.47
CA LEU A 51 -0.14 -13.82 -1.01
C LEU A 51 0.46 -12.64 -0.24
N ALA A 52 0.68 -12.79 1.07
CA ALA A 52 1.34 -11.78 1.89
C ALA A 52 2.76 -11.46 1.43
N LEU A 53 3.48 -12.44 0.83
CA LEU A 53 4.81 -12.22 0.29
C LEU A 53 4.81 -11.37 -1.01
N LEU A 54 3.66 -11.22 -1.65
CA LEU A 54 3.52 -10.35 -2.83
C LEU A 54 3.34 -8.87 -2.44
N ILE A 55 3.06 -8.58 -1.16
CA ILE A 55 2.94 -7.21 -0.66
C ILE A 55 4.35 -6.63 -0.53
N PRO A 56 4.63 -5.41 -1.05
CA PRO A 56 5.95 -4.80 -0.97
C PRO A 56 6.50 -4.77 0.46
N ALA A 57 7.75 -5.19 0.62
CA ALA A 57 8.45 -5.11 1.89
C ALA A 57 8.60 -3.66 2.37
N ARG A 58 8.73 -3.48 3.69
CA ARG A 58 8.98 -2.19 4.32
C ARG A 58 10.19 -1.49 3.68
N THR A 59 10.03 -0.23 3.27
CA THR A 59 11.11 0.57 2.70
C THR A 59 11.78 1.41 3.77
N ILE A 60 13.08 1.23 3.97
CA ILE A 60 13.90 2.08 4.83
C ILE A 60 14.66 3.04 3.93
N VAL A 61 14.36 4.33 4.08
CA VAL A 61 15.01 5.39 3.31
C VAL A 61 16.23 5.87 4.09
N LEU A 62 17.42 5.66 3.53
CA LEU A 62 18.67 6.14 4.14
C LEU A 62 18.98 7.56 3.66
N PRO A 63 19.37 8.48 4.56
CA PRO A 63 19.82 9.81 4.16
C PRO A 63 20.96 9.71 3.14
N ALA A 64 20.97 10.61 2.16
CA ALA A 64 22.11 10.72 1.26
C ALA A 64 23.37 11.01 2.09
N PRO A 65 24.53 10.42 1.75
CA PRO A 65 25.77 10.74 2.45
C PRO A 65 26.02 12.24 2.34
N SER A 66 26.10 12.92 3.48
CA SER A 66 26.48 14.33 3.55
C SER A 66 27.89 14.45 2.97
N THR A 67 28.02 15.02 1.78
CA THR A 67 29.31 15.54 1.31
C THR A 67 29.62 16.76 2.16
N VAL A 68 30.09 16.55 3.39
CA VAL A 68 30.72 17.61 4.17
C VAL A 68 31.99 17.95 3.40
N SER A 69 31.97 19.07 2.69
CA SER A 69 33.16 19.65 2.09
C SER A 69 34.04 20.15 3.25
N SER A 70 34.80 19.24 3.84
CA SER A 70 35.92 19.60 4.71
C SER A 70 37.16 19.71 3.83
N THR A 71 37.35 20.91 3.30
CA THR A 71 38.68 21.37 2.88
C THR A 71 38.78 22.83 3.29
N ALA A 72 38.98 23.03 4.60
CA ALA A 72 39.65 24.23 5.08
C ALA A 72 41.06 24.23 4.48
N ALA A 73 41.34 25.26 3.68
CA ALA A 73 42.63 25.50 3.08
C ALA A 73 43.73 25.59 4.15
N ILE A 74 44.69 24.68 4.08
CA ILE A 74 46.04 24.92 4.59
C ILE A 74 46.97 24.63 3.40
N SER A 75 47.50 25.70 2.82
CA SER A 75 48.49 25.67 1.75
C SER A 75 49.77 24.96 2.22
N PRO A 76 50.40 24.09 1.41
CA PRO A 76 51.82 23.78 1.55
C PRO A 76 52.64 24.54 0.50
N SER A 77 53.74 25.13 0.95
CA SER A 77 54.81 25.72 0.15
C SER A 77 55.45 24.69 -0.81
N PRO A 78 56.12 25.12 -1.90
CA PRO A 78 56.57 24.20 -2.94
C PRO A 78 57.95 23.62 -2.58
N SER A 79 58.09 22.29 -2.56
CA SER A 79 59.39 21.66 -2.78
C SER A 79 59.28 20.22 -3.26
N SER A 80 59.95 19.98 -4.39
CA SER A 80 60.42 18.71 -4.96
C SER A 80 59.45 17.52 -5.04
N ALA A 81 59.04 17.21 -6.27
CA ALA A 81 58.74 15.84 -6.68
C ALA A 81 59.94 14.92 -6.38
N PRO A 82 59.68 13.66 -5.97
CA PRO A 82 59.85 12.60 -6.96
C PRO A 82 58.79 11.48 -6.91
N SER A 83 58.56 10.93 -8.10
CA SER A 83 58.30 9.52 -8.42
C SER A 83 57.17 8.77 -7.68
N SER A 84 56.04 8.65 -8.39
CA SER A 84 55.02 7.65 -8.15
C SER A 84 55.62 6.23 -8.25
N VAL A 85 55.78 5.56 -7.11
CA VAL A 85 55.95 4.11 -7.06
C VAL A 85 54.60 3.49 -7.41
N THR A 86 54.45 3.13 -8.67
CA THR A 86 53.36 2.28 -9.14
C THR A 86 53.55 0.90 -8.51
N ALA A 87 52.72 0.54 -7.53
CA ALA A 87 52.65 -0.84 -7.07
C ALA A 87 52.28 -1.74 -8.28
N PRO A 88 52.95 -2.87 -8.51
CA PRO A 88 52.62 -3.75 -9.62
C PRO A 88 51.19 -4.25 -9.43
N LYS A 89 50.32 -3.97 -10.41
CA LYS A 89 49.03 -4.65 -10.56
C LYS A 89 49.31 -6.15 -10.64
N SER A 90 48.98 -6.87 -9.59
CA SER A 90 48.78 -8.31 -9.66
C SER A 90 47.86 -8.58 -10.86
N PRO A 91 48.18 -9.50 -11.79
CA PRO A 91 47.26 -9.84 -12.85
C PRO A 91 45.98 -10.35 -12.21
N GLN A 92 44.89 -9.58 -12.31
CA GLN A 92 43.56 -10.10 -12.05
C GLN A 92 43.39 -11.28 -13.02
N PRO A 93 43.13 -12.51 -12.53
CA PRO A 93 42.81 -13.61 -13.44
C PRO A 93 41.63 -13.17 -14.28
N ALA A 94 41.70 -13.40 -15.59
CA ALA A 94 40.60 -13.15 -16.50
C ALA A 94 39.31 -13.73 -15.88
N PRO A 95 38.18 -13.00 -15.85
CA PRO A 95 36.95 -13.53 -15.29
C PRO A 95 36.63 -14.84 -16.01
N LEU A 96 36.74 -15.95 -15.29
CA LEU A 96 36.29 -17.25 -15.77
C LEU A 96 34.83 -17.09 -16.22
N PRO A 97 34.39 -17.75 -17.30
CA PRO A 97 32.99 -17.72 -17.69
C PRO A 97 32.14 -18.14 -16.50
N ALA A 98 31.41 -17.19 -15.91
CA ALA A 98 30.53 -17.46 -14.79
C ALA A 98 29.45 -18.41 -15.29
N ILE A 99 29.46 -19.66 -14.80
CA ILE A 99 28.40 -20.62 -15.09
C ILE A 99 27.09 -19.95 -14.60
N PRO A 100 26.06 -19.84 -15.45
CA PRO A 100 24.80 -19.18 -15.09
C PRO A 100 23.97 -20.11 -14.19
N VAL A 101 24.44 -20.32 -12.95
CA VAL A 101 23.87 -21.27 -12.00
C VAL A 101 22.41 -20.93 -11.70
N GLY A 102 22.06 -19.65 -11.62
CA GLY A 102 20.70 -19.20 -11.37
C GLY A 102 19.75 -19.60 -12.51
N GLU A 103 20.15 -19.35 -13.74
CA GLU A 103 19.39 -19.68 -14.95
C GLU A 103 19.24 -21.20 -15.12
N ILE A 104 20.32 -21.95 -14.91
CA ILE A 104 20.31 -23.42 -14.96
C ILE A 104 19.37 -23.98 -13.88
N THR A 105 19.47 -23.46 -12.65
CA THR A 105 18.61 -23.90 -11.52
C THR A 105 17.14 -23.59 -11.81
N LEU A 106 16.84 -22.38 -12.27
CA LEU A 106 15.47 -21.99 -12.63
C LEU A 106 14.95 -22.86 -13.80
N GLY A 107 15.78 -23.12 -14.81
CA GLY A 107 15.45 -23.97 -15.94
C GLY A 107 15.11 -25.40 -15.52
N LEU A 108 15.97 -26.03 -14.71
CA LEU A 108 15.73 -27.37 -14.15
C LEU A 108 14.46 -27.40 -13.29
N TRP A 109 14.27 -26.40 -12.43
CA TRP A 109 13.07 -26.30 -11.61
C TRP A 109 11.79 -26.22 -12.47
N LEU A 110 11.78 -25.38 -13.51
CA LEU A 110 10.65 -25.27 -14.44
C LEU A 110 10.39 -26.59 -15.17
N ILE A 111 11.43 -27.28 -15.65
CA ILE A 111 11.28 -28.56 -16.35
C ILE A 111 10.57 -29.60 -15.46
N VAL A 112 10.99 -29.72 -14.20
CA VAL A 112 10.37 -30.68 -13.28
C VAL A 112 8.94 -30.26 -12.94
N ALA A 113 8.69 -28.98 -12.70
CA ALA A 113 7.36 -28.46 -12.39
C ALA A 113 6.38 -28.69 -13.56
N PHE A 114 6.78 -28.36 -14.79
CA PHE A 114 5.98 -28.60 -15.99
C PHE A 114 5.80 -30.09 -16.29
N GLY A 115 6.85 -30.90 -16.12
CA GLY A 115 6.77 -32.35 -16.26
C GLY A 115 5.75 -32.95 -15.28
N GLY A 116 5.77 -32.51 -14.02
CA GLY A 116 4.77 -32.87 -13.01
C GLY A 116 3.36 -32.48 -13.44
N LEU A 117 3.17 -31.27 -13.95
CA LEU A 117 1.86 -30.79 -14.43
C LEU A 117 1.34 -31.65 -15.60
N ILE A 118 2.19 -31.96 -16.59
CA ILE A 118 1.84 -32.82 -17.72
C ILE A 118 1.40 -34.20 -17.22
N LEU A 119 2.14 -34.80 -16.28
CA LEU A 119 1.77 -36.09 -15.68
C LEU A 119 0.40 -36.04 -14.99
N GLN A 120 0.07 -34.94 -14.28
CA GLN A 120 -1.24 -34.79 -13.64
C GLN A 120 -2.37 -34.63 -14.66
N VAL A 121 -2.13 -33.88 -15.74
CA VAL A 121 -3.08 -33.74 -16.85
C VAL A 121 -3.33 -35.08 -17.53
N GLU A 122 -2.30 -35.88 -17.77
CA GLU A 122 -2.44 -37.21 -18.35
C GLU A 122 -3.17 -38.19 -17.43
N ARG A 123 -2.90 -38.13 -16.11
CA ARG A 123 -3.64 -38.92 -15.11
C ARG A 123 -5.12 -38.54 -15.12
N GLN A 124 -5.44 -37.24 -15.17
CA GLN A 124 -6.82 -36.78 -15.28
C GLN A 124 -7.46 -37.26 -16.59
N ARG A 125 -6.76 -37.15 -17.72
CA ARG A 125 -7.26 -37.61 -19.03
C ARG A 125 -7.54 -39.11 -19.04
N ARG A 126 -6.66 -39.91 -18.43
CA ARG A 126 -6.84 -41.36 -18.27
C ARG A 126 -8.05 -41.68 -17.39
N PHE A 127 -8.22 -40.96 -16.29
CA PHE A 127 -9.40 -41.10 -15.42
C PHE A 127 -10.70 -40.79 -16.18
N VAL A 128 -10.78 -39.65 -16.88
CA VAL A 128 -11.97 -39.28 -17.65
C VAL A 128 -12.27 -40.32 -18.75
N ARG A 129 -11.25 -40.84 -19.44
CA ARG A 129 -11.42 -41.93 -20.41
C ARG A 129 -11.91 -43.23 -19.78
N SER A 130 -11.56 -43.51 -18.53
CA SER A 130 -12.04 -44.71 -17.83
C SER A 130 -13.54 -44.68 -17.52
N LEU A 131 -14.18 -43.51 -17.55
CA LEU A 131 -15.64 -43.36 -17.36
C LEU A 131 -16.45 -43.80 -18.60
N GLY A 132 -15.82 -43.89 -19.77
CA GLY A 132 -16.52 -44.14 -21.04
C GLY A 132 -17.27 -42.90 -21.55
N ALA A 133 -18.32 -43.11 -22.35
CA ALA A 133 -19.17 -42.02 -22.80
C ALA A 133 -19.92 -41.38 -21.62
N LEU A 134 -20.08 -40.05 -21.66
CA LEU A 134 -20.82 -39.29 -20.64
C LEU A 134 -22.12 -38.78 -21.24
N SER A 135 -23.25 -39.23 -20.70
CA SER A 135 -24.59 -38.77 -21.07
C SER A 135 -25.14 -37.76 -20.07
N ARG A 136 -25.85 -36.72 -20.53
CA ARG A 136 -26.55 -35.76 -19.66
C ARG A 136 -27.84 -36.38 -19.13
N THR A 137 -28.11 -36.21 -17.84
CA THR A 137 -29.30 -36.76 -17.17
C THR A 137 -30.51 -35.80 -17.17
N GLY A 138 -30.36 -34.60 -17.76
CA GLY A 138 -31.41 -33.56 -17.80
C GLY A 138 -31.31 -32.54 -16.68
N GLU A 139 -30.55 -32.81 -15.61
CA GLU A 139 -30.17 -31.84 -14.60
C GLU A 139 -28.88 -31.10 -14.99
N ASP A 140 -28.77 -29.81 -14.61
CA ASP A 140 -27.56 -29.04 -14.87
C ASP A 140 -26.37 -29.58 -14.08
N ARG A 141 -25.21 -29.69 -14.74
CA ARG A 141 -23.94 -30.19 -14.17
C ARG A 141 -24.00 -31.62 -13.58
N LEU A 142 -24.96 -32.45 -14.00
CA LEU A 142 -25.05 -33.87 -13.67
C LEU A 142 -24.89 -34.73 -14.93
N LEU A 143 -23.92 -35.64 -14.89
CA LEU A 143 -23.59 -36.56 -15.97
C LEU A 143 -23.67 -37.99 -15.48
N ARG A 144 -23.88 -38.91 -16.42
CA ARG A 144 -23.85 -40.35 -16.19
C ARG A 144 -22.77 -41.00 -17.05
N ALA A 145 -21.93 -41.80 -16.41
CA ALA A 145 -20.89 -42.59 -17.04
C ALA A 145 -21.47 -43.87 -17.66
N GLU A 146 -20.88 -44.31 -18.77
CA GLU A 146 -21.21 -45.57 -19.44
C GLU A 146 -20.74 -46.78 -18.63
N LYS A 147 -19.60 -46.66 -17.94
CA LYS A 147 -18.98 -47.79 -17.21
C LYS A 147 -19.37 -47.81 -15.72
N PRO A 148 -19.65 -49.00 -15.15
CA PRO A 148 -19.83 -49.16 -13.71
C PRO A 148 -18.47 -49.14 -12.97
N GLY A 149 -18.52 -48.99 -11.64
CA GLY A 149 -17.34 -49.17 -10.77
C GLY A 149 -16.46 -47.93 -10.53
N VAL A 150 -16.86 -46.77 -11.05
CA VAL A 150 -16.29 -45.48 -10.64
C VAL A 150 -17.30 -44.83 -9.72
N GLY A 151 -16.95 -44.65 -8.44
CA GLY A 151 -17.87 -44.01 -7.48
C GLY A 151 -18.33 -42.64 -7.96
N PRO A 152 -19.45 -42.12 -7.42
CA PRO A 152 -19.87 -40.73 -7.64
C PRO A 152 -18.67 -39.79 -7.46
N ALA A 153 -18.49 -38.88 -8.41
CA ALA A 153 -17.31 -38.02 -8.44
C ALA A 153 -17.63 -36.64 -9.00
N VAL A 154 -16.96 -35.62 -8.46
CA VAL A 154 -16.93 -34.28 -9.03
C VAL A 154 -15.69 -34.15 -9.91
N ILE A 155 -15.88 -33.88 -11.19
CA ILE A 155 -14.82 -33.82 -12.20
C ILE A 155 -14.80 -32.46 -12.87
N GLY A 156 -13.60 -31.94 -13.10
CA GLY A 156 -13.35 -30.71 -13.86
C GLY A 156 -12.91 -29.56 -12.97
N ALA A 157 -11.80 -28.91 -13.34
CA ALA A 157 -11.27 -27.76 -12.59
C ALA A 157 -11.94 -26.44 -12.96
N VAL A 158 -12.31 -26.24 -14.24
CA VAL A 158 -12.88 -24.97 -14.73
C VAL A 158 -14.41 -24.97 -14.62
N ALA A 159 -15.05 -26.07 -15.07
CA ALA A 159 -16.48 -26.28 -14.99
C ALA A 159 -16.76 -27.62 -14.30
N PRO A 160 -16.74 -27.67 -12.96
CA PRO A 160 -16.91 -28.93 -12.24
C PRO A 160 -18.32 -29.49 -12.43
N CYS A 161 -18.45 -30.79 -12.60
CA CYS A 161 -19.72 -31.50 -12.75
C CYS A 161 -19.73 -32.79 -11.92
N VAL A 162 -20.91 -33.21 -11.47
CA VAL A 162 -21.08 -34.51 -10.82
C VAL A 162 -21.22 -35.57 -11.91
N VAL A 163 -20.49 -36.68 -11.77
CA VAL A 163 -20.60 -37.85 -12.62
C VAL A 163 -21.05 -39.04 -11.78
N LEU A 164 -22.16 -39.65 -12.18
CA LEU A 164 -22.71 -40.85 -11.57
C LEU A 164 -22.29 -42.10 -12.36
N PRO A 165 -22.02 -43.24 -11.69
CA PRO A 165 -21.77 -44.50 -12.39
C PRO A 165 -23.01 -45.04 -13.09
N ALA A 166 -22.80 -45.92 -14.08
CA ALA A 166 -23.88 -46.57 -14.82
C ALA A 166 -24.84 -47.37 -13.91
N ASP A 167 -24.31 -48.01 -12.87
CA ASP A 167 -25.02 -48.86 -11.92
C ASP A 167 -25.55 -48.13 -10.68
N PHE A 168 -25.49 -46.79 -10.65
CA PHE A 168 -25.88 -45.97 -9.50
C PHE A 168 -27.29 -46.30 -8.97
N ASP A 169 -28.27 -46.40 -9.88
CA ASP A 169 -29.67 -46.63 -9.49
C ASP A 169 -29.92 -48.06 -9.00
N ARG A 170 -29.03 -49.00 -9.35
CA ARG A 170 -29.11 -50.41 -8.91
C ARG A 170 -28.42 -50.63 -7.56
N GLN A 171 -27.40 -49.83 -7.26
CA GLN A 171 -26.57 -50.00 -6.07
C GLN A 171 -27.13 -49.30 -4.83
N TYR A 172 -27.86 -48.19 -5.00
CA TYR A 172 -28.31 -47.32 -3.91
C TYR A 172 -29.82 -47.19 -3.86
N THR A 173 -30.40 -47.13 -2.65
CA THR A 173 -31.82 -46.80 -2.47
C THR A 173 -32.08 -45.32 -2.83
N PRO A 174 -33.33 -44.91 -3.12
CA PRO A 174 -33.63 -43.50 -3.42
C PRO A 174 -33.19 -42.53 -2.32
N GLU A 175 -33.26 -42.96 -1.05
CA GLU A 175 -32.76 -42.17 0.09
C GLU A 175 -31.23 -42.03 0.05
N GLU A 176 -30.51 -43.11 -0.20
CA GLU A 176 -29.04 -43.09 -0.32
C GLU A 176 -28.58 -42.27 -1.52
N GLN A 177 -29.28 -42.39 -2.66
CA GLN A 177 -28.99 -41.60 -3.87
C GLN A 177 -29.13 -40.10 -3.59
N ALA A 178 -30.20 -39.68 -2.90
CA ALA A 178 -30.41 -38.29 -2.53
C ALA A 178 -29.30 -37.75 -1.61
N LEU A 179 -28.83 -38.57 -0.67
CA LEU A 179 -27.77 -38.21 0.26
C LEU A 179 -26.39 -38.11 -0.41
N ILE A 180 -26.07 -39.05 -1.31
CA ILE A 180 -24.85 -39.00 -2.12
C ILE A 180 -24.86 -37.77 -3.02
N LEU A 181 -25.98 -37.50 -3.71
CA LEU A 181 -26.11 -36.29 -4.53
C LEU A 181 -25.99 -35.02 -3.71
N ALA A 182 -26.55 -34.98 -2.49
CA ALA A 182 -26.39 -33.85 -1.59
C ALA A 182 -24.92 -33.64 -1.18
N HIS A 183 -24.16 -34.72 -1.03
CA HIS A 183 -22.72 -34.68 -0.76
C HIS A 183 -21.94 -34.11 -1.96
N GLU A 184 -22.10 -34.69 -3.16
CA GLU A 184 -21.38 -34.23 -4.36
C GLU A 184 -21.73 -32.78 -4.73
N ARG A 185 -23.00 -32.39 -4.57
CA ARG A 185 -23.45 -31.00 -4.77
C ARG A 185 -22.84 -30.05 -3.74
N ASN A 186 -22.53 -30.51 -2.53
CA ASN A 186 -21.84 -29.69 -1.55
C ASN A 186 -20.39 -29.40 -1.98
N HIS A 187 -19.66 -30.39 -2.52
CA HIS A 187 -18.35 -30.16 -3.13
C HIS A 187 -18.40 -29.15 -4.28
N LEU A 188 -19.42 -29.24 -5.14
CA LEU A 188 -19.65 -28.26 -6.21
C LEU A 188 -19.87 -26.85 -5.67
N ALA A 189 -20.69 -26.70 -4.62
CA ALA A 189 -21.04 -25.41 -4.04
C ALA A 189 -19.86 -24.74 -3.31
N VAL A 190 -18.99 -25.54 -2.67
CA VAL A 190 -17.79 -25.04 -2.00
C VAL A 190 -16.67 -24.75 -2.99
N GLY A 191 -16.63 -25.45 -4.12
CA GLY A 191 -15.58 -25.30 -5.13
C GLY A 191 -14.34 -26.16 -4.84
N ASP A 192 -14.53 -27.33 -4.21
CA ASP A 192 -13.41 -28.18 -3.79
C ASP A 192 -12.59 -28.73 -4.96
N ALA A 193 -13.20 -28.89 -6.14
CA ALA A 193 -12.49 -29.28 -7.36
C ALA A 193 -11.47 -28.20 -7.80
N GLN A 194 -11.83 -26.91 -7.70
CA GLN A 194 -10.93 -25.78 -7.97
C GLN A 194 -9.80 -25.74 -6.94
N ILE A 195 -10.13 -25.91 -5.66
CA ILE A 195 -9.14 -25.94 -4.57
C ILE A 195 -8.13 -27.07 -4.84
N ASN A 196 -8.60 -28.26 -5.21
CA ASN A 196 -7.74 -29.40 -5.55
C ASN A 196 -6.88 -29.14 -6.79
N ALA A 197 -7.36 -28.38 -7.77
CA ALA A 197 -6.56 -27.94 -8.91
C ALA A 197 -5.43 -26.99 -8.50
N VAL A 198 -5.71 -25.99 -7.66
CA VAL A 198 -4.69 -25.07 -7.12
C VAL A 198 -3.65 -25.84 -6.31
N VAL A 199 -4.09 -26.75 -5.44
CA VAL A 199 -3.21 -27.59 -4.62
C VAL A 199 -2.32 -28.50 -5.48
N THR A 200 -2.87 -29.07 -6.56
CA THR A 200 -2.08 -29.86 -7.52
C THR A 200 -1.03 -28.99 -8.21
N GLY A 201 -1.38 -27.75 -8.58
CA GLY A 201 -0.42 -26.78 -9.10
C GLY A 201 0.70 -26.48 -8.10
N LEU A 202 0.36 -26.24 -6.83
CA LEU A 202 1.35 -26.04 -5.76
C LEU A 202 2.24 -27.26 -5.55
N GLN A 203 1.70 -28.48 -5.62
CA GLN A 203 2.52 -29.71 -5.58
C GLN A 203 3.49 -29.82 -6.75
N CYS A 204 3.15 -29.28 -7.93
CA CYS A 204 4.05 -29.27 -9.07
C CYS A 204 5.13 -28.18 -8.91
N LEU A 205 4.76 -26.99 -8.43
CA LEU A 205 5.70 -25.89 -8.19
C LEU A 205 6.69 -26.19 -7.05
N PHE A 206 6.19 -26.81 -5.98
CA PHE A 206 6.95 -27.16 -4.77
C PHE A 206 7.12 -28.68 -4.66
N TRP A 207 7.44 -29.34 -5.78
CA TRP A 207 7.58 -30.80 -5.90
C TRP A 207 8.60 -31.42 -4.93
N PHE A 208 9.58 -30.63 -4.49
CA PHE A 208 10.61 -31.05 -3.54
C PHE A 208 10.18 -30.89 -2.08
N ASN A 209 9.04 -30.25 -1.80
CA ASN A 209 8.60 -29.96 -0.45
C ASN A 209 7.63 -31.05 0.07
N PRO A 210 8.07 -31.92 1.00
CA PRO A 210 7.23 -33.00 1.51
C PRO A 210 6.00 -32.52 2.27
N PHE A 211 6.05 -31.33 2.88
CA PHE A 211 4.91 -30.76 3.60
C PHE A 211 3.77 -30.38 2.66
N VAL A 212 4.05 -29.99 1.41
CA VAL A 212 3.00 -29.69 0.42
C VAL A 212 2.24 -30.96 0.06
N HIS A 213 2.93 -32.08 -0.09
CA HIS A 213 2.31 -33.36 -0.37
C HIS A 213 1.52 -33.89 0.82
N LEU A 214 2.08 -33.80 2.02
CA LEU A 214 1.36 -34.16 3.25
C LEU A 214 0.14 -33.25 3.48
N GLY A 215 0.30 -31.95 3.23
CA GLY A 215 -0.73 -30.94 3.32
C GLY A 215 -1.89 -31.22 2.37
N ALA A 216 -1.59 -31.48 1.09
CA ALA A 216 -2.60 -31.85 0.10
C ALA A 216 -3.38 -33.12 0.49
N ALA A 217 -2.71 -34.15 0.99
CA ALA A 217 -3.36 -35.39 1.41
C ALA A 217 -4.27 -35.17 2.64
N THR A 218 -3.85 -34.31 3.58
CA THR A 218 -4.61 -34.02 4.80
C THR A 218 -5.75 -33.04 4.58
N LEU A 219 -5.58 -32.06 3.70
CA LEU A 219 -6.61 -31.16 3.20
C LEU A 219 -7.81 -31.93 2.65
N ARG A 220 -7.56 -32.94 1.80
CA ARG A 220 -8.63 -33.79 1.23
C ARG A 220 -9.43 -34.51 2.32
N ILE A 221 -8.78 -34.96 3.39
CA ILE A 221 -9.49 -35.57 4.53
C ILE A 221 -10.38 -34.54 5.22
N ASP A 222 -9.88 -33.33 5.46
CA ASP A 222 -10.66 -32.28 6.11
C ASP A 222 -11.81 -31.76 5.21
N GLN A 223 -11.65 -31.78 3.88
CA GLN A 223 -12.71 -31.53 2.89
C GLN A 223 -13.88 -32.51 3.05
N GLU A 224 -13.58 -33.82 3.00
CA GLU A 224 -14.59 -34.88 3.13
C GLU A 224 -15.33 -34.78 4.47
N ILE A 225 -14.61 -34.57 5.57
CA ILE A 225 -15.22 -34.45 6.90
C ILE A 225 -16.07 -33.18 7.02
N ALA A 226 -15.65 -32.05 6.43
CA ALA A 226 -16.44 -30.82 6.41
C ALA A 226 -17.70 -30.96 5.53
N CYS A 227 -17.59 -31.69 4.42
CA CYS A 227 -18.69 -32.01 3.53
C CYS A 227 -19.70 -32.94 4.22
N ASP A 228 -19.23 -34.03 4.85
CA ASP A 228 -20.06 -34.91 5.70
C ASP A 228 -20.82 -34.10 6.76
N ALA A 229 -20.12 -33.21 7.47
CA ALA A 229 -20.74 -32.34 8.47
C ALA A 229 -21.83 -31.45 7.88
N ALA A 230 -21.63 -30.93 6.67
CA ALA A 230 -22.60 -30.10 5.98
C ALA A 230 -23.86 -30.87 5.57
N VAL A 231 -23.71 -32.09 5.06
CA VAL A 231 -24.83 -32.95 4.66
C VAL A 231 -25.63 -33.38 5.88
N LEU A 232 -24.95 -33.85 6.93
CA LEU A 232 -25.60 -34.26 8.19
C LEU A 232 -26.26 -33.09 8.93
N ALA A 233 -25.78 -31.86 8.72
CA ALA A 233 -26.45 -30.67 9.23
C ALA A 233 -27.82 -30.44 8.58
N ARG A 234 -27.93 -30.72 7.26
CA ARG A 234 -29.17 -30.58 6.48
C ARG A 234 -30.10 -31.79 6.64
N HIS A 235 -29.55 -32.98 6.87
CA HIS A 235 -30.30 -34.25 6.97
C HIS A 235 -30.02 -34.96 8.32
N PRO A 236 -30.47 -34.42 9.46
CA PRO A 236 -30.09 -34.94 10.77
C PRO A 236 -30.66 -36.33 11.10
N LYS A 237 -31.79 -36.71 10.48
CA LYS A 237 -32.49 -37.99 10.74
C LYS A 237 -31.91 -39.17 9.95
N THR A 238 -31.09 -38.92 8.94
CA THR A 238 -30.63 -39.94 7.98
C THR A 238 -29.16 -40.35 8.18
N ARG A 239 -28.57 -40.05 9.36
CA ARG A 239 -27.16 -40.38 9.68
C ARG A 239 -26.80 -41.84 9.44
N ARG A 240 -27.70 -42.75 9.79
CA ARG A 240 -27.51 -44.19 9.61
C ARG A 240 -27.46 -44.55 8.12
N ALA A 241 -28.47 -44.11 7.35
CA ALA A 241 -28.50 -44.31 5.90
C ALA A 241 -27.27 -43.68 5.20
N TYR A 242 -26.82 -42.52 5.67
CA TYR A 242 -25.59 -41.89 5.18
C TYR A 242 -24.33 -42.74 5.45
N GLY A 243 -24.21 -43.29 6.65
CA GLY A 243 -23.12 -44.21 7.01
C GLY A 243 -23.16 -45.53 6.23
N GLU A 244 -24.35 -46.08 6.01
CA GLU A 244 -24.57 -47.29 5.20
C GLU A 244 -24.20 -47.03 3.72
N ALA A 245 -24.64 -45.90 3.14
CA ALA A 245 -24.23 -45.46 1.81
C ALA A 245 -22.70 -45.32 1.69
N MET A 246 -22.04 -44.76 2.70
CA MET A 246 -20.58 -44.63 2.74
C MET A 246 -19.89 -46.00 2.71
N LEU A 247 -20.41 -47.01 3.42
CA LEU A 247 -19.84 -48.37 3.43
C LEU A 247 -20.01 -49.10 2.09
N LYS A 248 -21.14 -48.91 1.41
CA LYS A 248 -21.42 -49.53 0.10
C LYS A 248 -20.46 -49.06 -1.01
N THR A 249 -19.85 -47.89 -0.84
CA THR A 249 -19.05 -47.22 -1.87
C THR A 249 -17.56 -47.60 -1.87
N GLN A 250 -17.12 -48.54 -1.03
CA GLN A 250 -15.69 -48.86 -0.79
C GLN A 250 -14.90 -49.51 -1.95
N LEU A 251 -15.39 -49.50 -3.19
CA LEU A 251 -14.80 -50.24 -4.32
C LEU A 251 -14.34 -49.38 -5.51
N ALA A 252 -14.16 -48.06 -5.35
CA ALA A 252 -13.56 -47.23 -6.40
C ALA A 252 -12.02 -47.37 -6.43
N ALA A 253 -11.47 -47.82 -7.56
CA ALA A 253 -10.05 -48.19 -7.67
C ALA A 253 -9.06 -47.01 -7.77
N CYS A 254 -9.49 -45.78 -8.10
CA CYS A 254 -8.59 -44.63 -8.31
C CYS A 254 -9.24 -43.27 -7.99
N ALA A 255 -8.55 -42.43 -7.22
CA ALA A 255 -8.89 -41.03 -6.99
C ALA A 255 -8.49 -40.17 -8.20
N PRO A 256 -9.35 -39.25 -8.71
CA PRO A 256 -8.91 -38.29 -9.71
C PRO A 256 -7.86 -37.33 -9.12
N PRO A 257 -6.82 -36.95 -9.91
CA PRO A 257 -5.92 -35.87 -9.51
C PRO A 257 -6.67 -34.54 -9.40
N LEU A 258 -7.59 -34.25 -10.33
CA LEU A 258 -8.42 -33.04 -10.35
C LEU A 258 -9.90 -33.40 -10.12
N GLY A 259 -10.39 -33.17 -8.91
CA GLY A 259 -11.78 -33.46 -8.55
C GLY A 259 -11.93 -33.91 -7.09
N CYS A 260 -13.14 -34.35 -6.77
CA CYS A 260 -13.47 -35.06 -5.54
C CYS A 260 -14.12 -36.40 -5.92
N HIS A 261 -14.04 -37.38 -5.04
CA HIS A 261 -14.70 -38.66 -5.28
C HIS A 261 -15.12 -39.31 -3.98
N TRP A 262 -16.25 -39.98 -4.03
CA TRP A 262 -16.79 -40.72 -2.92
C TRP A 262 -16.51 -42.23 -3.09
N PRO A 263 -15.67 -42.88 -2.24
CA PRO A 263 -14.79 -42.41 -1.17
C PRO A 263 -13.30 -42.44 -1.54
N ALA A 264 -12.50 -41.55 -0.92
CA ALA A 264 -11.04 -41.59 -0.98
C ALA A 264 -10.43 -42.78 -0.22
N SER A 265 -9.41 -43.39 -0.83
CA SER A 265 -8.77 -44.65 -0.43
C SER A 265 -8.34 -44.74 1.05
N ALA A 266 -8.43 -45.97 1.59
CA ALA A 266 -7.84 -46.54 2.81
C ALA A 266 -8.51 -46.24 4.17
N ASN A 267 -8.78 -47.33 4.90
CA ASN A 267 -9.31 -47.51 6.27
C ASN A 267 -9.15 -46.35 7.29
N LYS A 268 -8.08 -45.55 7.22
CA LYS A 268 -7.82 -44.44 8.15
C LYS A 268 -8.81 -43.28 8.00
N GLN A 269 -9.20 -42.93 6.78
CA GLN A 269 -10.16 -41.84 6.54
C GLN A 269 -11.54 -42.22 7.05
N LEU A 270 -11.93 -43.47 6.84
CA LEU A 270 -13.21 -44.04 7.26
C LEU A 270 -13.41 -43.92 8.78
N LYS A 271 -12.39 -44.23 9.58
CA LYS A 271 -12.46 -44.09 11.04
C LYS A 271 -12.76 -42.66 11.48
N GLU A 272 -12.07 -41.66 10.92
CA GLU A 272 -12.29 -40.26 11.29
C GLU A 272 -13.71 -39.79 10.89
N ARG A 273 -14.20 -40.22 9.73
CA ARG A 273 -15.56 -39.91 9.25
C ARG A 273 -16.65 -40.57 10.11
N PHE A 274 -16.46 -41.83 10.52
CA PHE A 274 -17.38 -42.49 11.45
C PHE A 274 -17.40 -41.87 12.85
N THR A 275 -16.24 -41.46 13.37
CA THR A 275 -16.21 -40.72 14.65
C THR A 275 -16.96 -39.39 14.56
N MET A 276 -17.11 -38.83 13.36
CA MET A 276 -17.86 -37.60 13.15
C MET A 276 -19.38 -37.83 13.12
N LEU A 277 -19.84 -38.98 12.60
CA LEU A 277 -21.26 -39.36 12.58
C LEU A 277 -21.89 -39.42 13.98
N THR A 278 -21.10 -39.75 15.01
CA THR A 278 -21.54 -39.84 16.40
C THR A 278 -21.56 -38.50 17.13
N HIS A 279 -20.85 -37.47 16.64
CA HIS A 279 -20.82 -36.16 17.27
C HIS A 279 -22.08 -35.33 16.94
N HIS A 280 -22.50 -34.52 17.91
CA HIS A 280 -23.67 -33.65 17.79
C HIS A 280 -23.30 -32.28 17.18
N GLN A 281 -24.27 -31.66 16.51
CA GLN A 281 -24.10 -30.38 15.80
C GLN A 281 -23.55 -29.30 16.74
N THR A 282 -22.55 -28.56 16.26
CA THR A 282 -21.99 -27.40 16.96
C THR A 282 -22.96 -26.22 16.87
N ASP A 283 -23.23 -25.57 18.01
CA ASP A 283 -24.03 -24.33 18.09
C ASP A 283 -23.53 -23.27 17.09
N ARG A 284 -24.45 -22.56 16.43
CA ARG A 284 -24.18 -21.47 15.49
C ARG A 284 -23.23 -20.43 16.08
N ARG A 285 -23.34 -20.14 17.38
CA ARG A 285 -22.44 -19.20 18.08
C ARG A 285 -20.99 -19.71 18.10
N ARG A 286 -20.79 -20.99 18.40
CA ARG A 286 -19.46 -21.63 18.40
C ARG A 286 -18.88 -21.67 16.98
N HIS A 287 -19.71 -21.95 15.98
CA HIS A 287 -19.27 -21.92 14.58
C HIS A 287 -18.78 -20.52 14.18
N LEU A 288 -19.54 -19.47 14.53
CA LEU A 288 -19.15 -18.09 14.23
C LEU A 288 -17.88 -17.67 14.97
N ALA A 289 -17.77 -17.99 16.26
CA ALA A 289 -16.56 -17.73 17.03
C ALA A 289 -15.34 -18.44 16.44
N GLY A 290 -15.50 -19.70 16.00
CA GLY A 290 -14.46 -20.44 15.30
C GLY A 290 -14.07 -19.80 13.97
N ALA A 291 -15.02 -19.33 13.17
CA ALA A 291 -14.75 -18.66 11.90
C ALA A 291 -13.96 -17.36 12.12
N VAL A 292 -14.34 -16.56 13.12
CA VAL A 292 -13.59 -15.35 13.50
C VAL A 292 -12.18 -15.70 13.98
N ALA A 293 -12.02 -16.71 14.83
CA ALA A 293 -10.72 -17.14 15.32
C ALA A 293 -9.79 -17.63 14.18
N VAL A 294 -10.32 -18.41 13.23
CA VAL A 294 -9.58 -18.86 12.05
C VAL A 294 -9.19 -17.68 11.15
N ALA A 295 -10.09 -16.72 10.94
CA ALA A 295 -9.80 -15.52 10.15
C ALA A 295 -8.71 -14.65 10.80
N VAL A 296 -8.80 -14.39 12.12
CA VAL A 296 -7.79 -13.65 12.87
C VAL A 296 -6.43 -14.35 12.83
N LEU A 297 -6.40 -15.67 13.02
CA LEU A 297 -5.18 -16.46 12.90
C LEU A 297 -4.59 -16.41 11.48
N GLY A 298 -5.43 -16.53 10.44
CA GLY A 298 -5.01 -16.41 9.04
C GLY A 298 -4.41 -15.06 8.69
N LEU A 299 -5.04 -13.97 9.14
CA LEU A 299 -4.51 -12.63 8.91
C LEU A 299 -3.23 -12.37 9.72
N SER A 300 -3.15 -12.89 10.95
CA SER A 300 -1.97 -12.71 11.81
C SER A 300 -0.76 -13.47 11.27
N THR A 301 -0.97 -14.70 10.77
CA THR A 301 0.09 -15.50 10.14
C THR A 301 0.55 -14.92 8.81
N ALA A 302 -0.39 -14.40 8.00
CA ALA A 302 -0.07 -13.66 6.79
C ALA A 302 0.75 -12.38 7.10
N ALA A 303 0.35 -11.60 8.11
CA ALA A 303 1.09 -10.42 8.54
C ALA A 303 2.49 -10.78 9.07
N ALA A 304 2.62 -11.90 9.80
CA ALA A 304 3.91 -12.40 10.25
C ALA A 304 4.80 -12.81 9.06
N ALA A 305 4.25 -13.53 8.07
CA ALA A 305 4.98 -13.89 6.84
C ALA A 305 5.49 -12.64 6.11
N TRP A 306 4.63 -11.63 5.91
CA TRP A 306 5.05 -10.35 5.32
C TRP A 306 6.13 -9.64 6.15
N ALA A 307 6.00 -9.62 7.47
CA ALA A 307 6.95 -8.95 8.37
C ALA A 307 8.35 -9.60 8.39
N THR A 308 8.46 -10.87 7.98
CA THR A 308 9.77 -11.54 7.84
C THR A 308 10.55 -11.10 6.61
N GLN A 309 9.92 -10.40 5.66
CA GLN A 309 10.63 -9.90 4.48
C GLN A 309 11.70 -8.87 4.88
N PRO A 310 12.90 -8.94 4.28
CA PRO A 310 13.95 -7.98 4.55
C PRO A 310 13.51 -6.57 4.13
N ALA A 311 13.86 -5.57 4.94
CA ALA A 311 13.55 -4.19 4.59
C ALA A 311 14.29 -3.79 3.30
N ARG A 312 13.57 -3.20 2.36
CA ARG A 312 14.19 -2.63 1.16
C ARG A 312 14.85 -1.31 1.53
N THR A 313 16.17 -1.26 1.51
CA THR A 313 16.92 -0.03 1.72
C THR A 313 17.00 0.75 0.42
N VAL A 314 16.57 2.01 0.44
CA VAL A 314 16.64 2.94 -0.70
C VAL A 314 17.40 4.17 -0.26
N GLN A 315 18.44 4.57 -1.00
CA GLN A 315 19.15 5.82 -0.73
C GLN A 315 18.30 7.00 -1.21
N GLN A 316 18.20 8.06 -0.40
CA GLN A 316 17.56 9.31 -0.83
C GLN A 316 18.29 9.89 -2.04
N THR A 317 17.51 10.39 -2.99
CA THR A 317 18.10 11.22 -4.05
C THR A 317 18.59 12.55 -3.45
N PRO A 318 19.61 13.19 -4.05
CA PRO A 318 20.07 14.50 -3.62
C PRO A 318 18.96 15.57 -3.60
N GLU A 319 17.99 15.47 -4.51
CA GLU A 319 16.85 16.39 -4.55
C GLU A 319 15.86 16.19 -3.40
N GLU A 320 15.54 14.94 -3.05
CA GLU A 320 14.66 14.63 -1.92
C GLU A 320 15.30 15.05 -0.60
N ALA A 321 16.62 14.86 -0.46
CA ALA A 321 17.38 15.35 0.68
C ALA A 321 17.31 16.89 0.78
N ARG A 322 17.52 17.60 -0.34
CA ARG A 322 17.38 19.07 -0.38
C ARG A 322 15.97 19.53 -0.01
N ARG A 323 14.91 18.89 -0.55
CA ARG A 323 13.52 19.19 -0.20
C ARG A 323 13.20 18.89 1.27
N ALA A 324 13.77 17.83 1.83
CA ALA A 324 13.61 17.52 3.25
C ALA A 324 14.24 18.59 4.14
N VAL A 325 15.45 19.05 3.82
CA VAL A 325 16.09 20.16 4.53
C VAL A 325 15.27 21.44 4.39
N ALA A 326 14.89 21.82 3.16
CA ALA A 326 14.12 23.02 2.84
C ALA A 326 12.83 23.19 3.68
N ARG A 327 12.11 22.08 3.97
CA ARG A 327 10.90 22.09 4.79
C ARG A 327 11.10 22.66 6.20
N HIS A 328 12.31 22.54 6.74
CA HIS A 328 12.62 22.97 8.11
C HIS A 328 13.32 24.33 8.16
N LEU A 329 13.71 24.91 7.01
CA LEU A 329 14.43 26.17 6.95
C LEU A 329 13.54 27.42 7.03
N GLY A 330 12.21 27.28 7.01
CA GLY A 330 11.29 28.42 7.04
C GLY A 330 11.42 29.28 8.31
N ARG A 331 11.49 28.66 9.49
CA ARG A 331 11.67 29.37 10.76
C ARG A 331 13.06 30.01 10.88
N PRO A 332 14.17 29.29 10.60
CA PRO A 332 15.50 29.91 10.53
C PRO A 332 15.58 31.10 9.57
N LEU A 333 14.88 31.05 8.43
CA LEU A 333 14.84 32.15 7.47
C LEU A 333 14.13 33.37 8.08
N TYR A 334 12.99 33.18 8.74
CA TYR A 334 12.30 34.24 9.46
C TYR A 334 13.20 34.87 10.54
N ASP A 335 13.81 34.03 11.39
CA ASP A 335 14.68 34.49 12.49
C ASP A 335 15.95 35.21 11.96
N ALA A 336 16.42 34.89 10.76
CA ALA A 336 17.54 35.62 10.12
C ALA A 336 17.12 37.00 9.60
N VAL A 337 15.90 37.12 9.06
CA VAL A 337 15.33 38.41 8.66
C VAL A 337 15.09 39.32 9.87
N ASP A 338 14.54 38.78 10.95
CA ASP A 338 14.33 39.52 12.21
C ASP A 338 15.65 40.09 12.76
N ARG A 339 16.73 39.29 12.72
CA ARG A 339 18.09 39.70 13.12
C ARG A 339 18.81 40.61 12.11
N LYS A 340 18.19 40.94 10.97
CA LYS A 340 18.76 41.75 9.88
C LYS A 340 20.04 41.16 9.27
N ASP A 341 20.17 39.84 9.28
CA ASP A 341 21.34 39.14 8.76
C ASP A 341 21.14 38.71 7.30
N LEU A 342 21.51 39.61 6.38
CA LEU A 342 21.40 39.38 4.94
C LEU A 342 22.20 38.16 4.45
N GLN A 343 23.34 37.87 5.08
CA GLN A 343 24.22 36.79 4.64
C GLN A 343 23.56 35.44 4.93
N THR A 344 23.08 35.25 6.16
CA THR A 344 22.33 34.05 6.56
C THR A 344 21.03 33.92 5.74
N VAL A 345 20.34 35.02 5.43
CA VAL A 345 19.15 34.99 4.55
C VAL A 345 19.50 34.43 3.17
N ARG A 346 20.58 34.90 2.54
CA ARG A 346 21.01 34.42 1.22
C ARG A 346 21.42 32.95 1.24
N GLU A 347 22.11 32.52 2.29
CA GLU A 347 22.51 31.12 2.47
C GLU A 347 21.29 30.20 2.62
N LEU A 348 20.31 30.59 3.45
CA LEU A 348 19.09 29.82 3.66
C LEU A 348 18.23 29.75 2.38
N ILE A 349 18.13 30.83 1.62
CA ILE A 349 17.49 30.84 0.30
C ILE A 349 18.20 29.89 -0.66
N ALA A 350 19.55 29.90 -0.70
CA ALA A 350 20.33 29.00 -1.55
C ALA A 350 20.15 27.52 -1.17
N LEU A 351 19.89 27.23 0.11
CA LEU A 351 19.54 25.89 0.62
C LEU A 351 18.08 25.49 0.34
N GLY A 352 17.29 26.37 -0.28
CA GLY A 352 15.90 26.12 -0.68
C GLY A 352 14.86 26.46 0.39
N ALA A 353 15.19 27.31 1.37
CA ALA A 353 14.20 27.78 2.33
C ALA A 353 12.99 28.41 1.63
N ASN A 354 11.78 28.09 2.10
CA ASN A 354 10.54 28.65 1.54
C ASN A 354 10.43 30.14 1.89
N PRO A 355 10.50 31.06 0.92
CA PRO A 355 10.39 32.50 1.19
C PRO A 355 8.99 32.94 1.63
N ASN A 356 7.97 32.11 1.36
CA ASN A 356 6.57 32.32 1.75
C ASN A 356 6.20 31.60 3.05
N TYR A 357 7.19 31.27 3.89
CA TYR A 357 6.93 30.72 5.21
C TYR A 357 6.10 31.71 6.05
N ILE A 358 5.11 31.20 6.79
CA ILE A 358 4.29 31.99 7.71
C ILE A 358 4.63 31.54 9.13
N ALA A 359 5.25 32.43 9.90
CA ALA A 359 5.44 32.29 11.32
C ALA A 359 4.11 32.62 12.03
N ARG A 360 3.59 31.69 12.83
CA ARG A 360 2.32 31.88 13.55
C ARG A 360 2.46 33.02 14.55
N GLY A 361 1.82 34.16 14.26
CA GLY A 361 1.82 35.36 15.12
C GLY A 361 2.89 36.39 14.77
N ASP A 362 3.85 36.06 13.91
CA ASP A 362 4.97 36.94 13.55
C ASP A 362 4.96 37.37 12.07
N GLY A 363 4.11 36.77 11.22
CA GLY A 363 3.97 37.12 9.81
C GLY A 363 4.83 36.28 8.87
N SER A 364 5.22 36.83 7.71
CA SER A 364 6.12 36.17 6.75
C SER A 364 7.48 36.86 6.69
N PRO A 365 8.57 36.19 6.24
CA PRO A 365 9.88 36.84 6.09
C PRO A 365 9.82 38.12 5.23
N LEU A 366 8.97 38.16 4.20
CA LEU A 366 8.83 39.35 3.35
C LEU A 366 8.07 40.49 4.06
N ILE A 367 7.03 40.16 4.84
CA ILE A 367 6.31 41.15 5.66
C ILE A 367 7.26 41.75 6.70
N GLU A 368 8.03 40.92 7.40
CA GLU A 368 8.96 41.37 8.43
C GLU A 368 10.12 42.21 7.86
N ALA A 369 10.65 41.81 6.70
CA ALA A 369 11.66 42.60 5.99
C ALA A 369 11.13 43.98 5.56
N ALA A 370 9.88 44.05 5.09
CA ALA A 370 9.22 45.29 4.70
C ALA A 370 8.93 46.20 5.91
N ARG A 371 8.43 45.62 7.00
CA ARG A 371 8.18 46.30 8.29
C ARG A 371 9.45 46.92 8.87
N ASN A 372 10.58 46.23 8.74
CA ASN A 372 11.87 46.70 9.24
C ASN A 372 12.65 47.58 8.24
N GLY A 373 12.10 47.85 7.06
CA GLY A 373 12.75 48.69 6.04
C GLY A 373 14.01 48.09 5.42
N GLN A 374 14.13 46.76 5.37
CA GLN A 374 15.32 46.04 4.90
C GLN A 374 15.32 45.84 3.37
N ALA A 375 15.66 46.88 2.62
CA ALA A 375 15.54 46.87 1.16
C ALA A 375 16.33 45.75 0.46
N ASP A 376 17.52 45.41 0.93
CA ASP A 376 18.34 44.35 0.33
C ASP A 376 17.77 42.95 0.59
N VAL A 377 17.20 42.73 1.79
CA VAL A 377 16.52 41.49 2.16
C VAL A 377 15.22 41.32 1.37
N VAL A 378 14.44 42.39 1.21
CA VAL A 378 13.24 42.40 0.36
C VAL A 378 13.59 41.99 -1.07
N ARG A 379 14.63 42.58 -1.67
CA ARG A 379 15.06 42.21 -3.02
C ARG A 379 15.50 40.75 -3.12
N ALA A 380 16.23 40.25 -2.13
CA ALA A 380 16.66 38.85 -2.08
C ALA A 380 15.48 37.88 -1.99
N LEU A 381 14.51 38.14 -1.09
CA LEU A 381 13.30 37.32 -0.94
C LEU A 381 12.43 37.35 -2.19
N LEU A 382 12.22 38.52 -2.80
CA LEU A 382 11.49 38.64 -4.06
C LEU A 382 12.20 37.89 -5.19
N ALA A 383 13.52 37.96 -5.29
CA ALA A 383 14.29 37.20 -6.28
C ALA A 383 14.16 35.67 -6.08
N ALA A 384 13.95 35.23 -4.84
CA ALA A 384 13.72 33.84 -4.47
C ALA A 384 12.27 33.35 -4.69
N GLY A 385 11.36 34.23 -5.16
CA GLY A 385 9.95 33.89 -5.40
C GLY A 385 9.03 34.12 -4.21
N ALA A 386 9.39 35.03 -3.28
CA ALA A 386 8.44 35.52 -2.29
C ALA A 386 7.24 36.18 -2.98
N ASP A 387 6.03 35.86 -2.52
CA ASP A 387 4.78 36.41 -3.02
C ASP A 387 4.57 37.81 -2.40
N PRO A 388 4.60 38.89 -3.20
CA PRO A 388 4.43 40.25 -2.69
C PRO A 388 3.02 40.53 -2.17
N ASN A 389 2.04 39.67 -2.49
CA ASN A 389 0.65 39.79 -2.05
C ASN A 389 0.31 38.89 -0.86
N LEU A 390 1.29 38.12 -0.35
CA LEU A 390 1.08 37.24 0.80
C LEU A 390 0.66 38.06 2.02
N ALA A 391 -0.61 37.94 2.41
CA ALA A 391 -1.18 38.65 3.54
C ALA A 391 -1.33 37.71 4.75
N VAL A 392 -1.05 38.24 5.94
CA VAL A 392 -1.26 37.55 7.21
C VAL A 392 -2.17 38.43 8.07
N ARG A 393 -3.26 37.85 8.60
CA ARG A 393 -4.24 38.59 9.40
C ARG A 393 -3.57 39.18 10.64
N GLY A 394 -3.64 40.51 10.79
CA GLY A 394 -3.03 41.26 11.89
C GLY A 394 -1.62 41.78 11.60
N ASP A 395 -0.95 41.24 10.59
CA ASP A 395 0.39 41.68 10.16
C ASP A 395 0.37 42.41 8.81
N GLY A 396 -0.80 42.49 8.16
CA GLY A 396 -0.99 43.06 6.83
C GLY A 396 -0.31 42.24 5.73
N ASN A 397 0.06 42.94 4.67
CA ASN A 397 0.89 42.42 3.58
C ASN A 397 2.18 43.26 3.44
N PRO A 398 3.17 42.81 2.66
CA PRO A 398 4.43 43.51 2.52
C PRO A 398 4.27 44.98 2.06
N LEU A 399 3.34 45.25 1.15
CA LEU A 399 3.15 46.59 0.58
C LEU A 399 2.52 47.55 1.60
N ILE A 400 1.56 47.10 2.41
CA ILE A 400 0.97 47.86 3.50
C ILE A 400 2.06 48.23 4.51
N GLN A 401 2.88 47.27 4.94
CA GLN A 401 3.97 47.54 5.89
C GLN A 401 5.01 48.50 5.31
N ALA A 402 5.48 48.28 4.08
CA ALA A 402 6.43 49.18 3.42
C ALA A 402 5.90 50.61 3.26
N SER A 403 4.60 50.75 2.99
CA SER A 403 3.94 52.05 2.82
C SER A 403 3.80 52.80 4.14
N ARG A 404 3.52 52.10 5.24
CA ARG A 404 3.52 52.67 6.60
C ARG A 404 4.93 53.14 7.01
N VAL A 405 5.97 52.40 6.68
CA VAL A 405 7.35 52.79 7.05
C VAL A 405 7.91 53.92 6.15
N GLY A 406 7.27 54.22 5.02
CA GLY A 406 7.72 55.29 4.11
C GLY A 406 8.85 54.91 3.16
N ARG A 407 9.15 53.61 3.04
CA ARG A 407 10.28 53.12 2.23
C ARG A 407 9.91 53.00 0.76
N LEU A 408 10.00 54.13 0.05
CA LEU A 408 9.66 54.20 -1.39
C LEU A 408 10.45 53.18 -2.23
N ASP A 409 11.71 52.92 -1.90
CA ASP A 409 12.57 51.92 -2.54
C ASP A 409 11.97 50.50 -2.45
N ILE A 410 11.41 50.14 -1.30
CA ILE A 410 10.74 48.86 -1.04
C ILE A 410 9.37 48.81 -1.74
N VAL A 411 8.59 49.88 -1.63
CA VAL A 411 7.28 50.01 -2.30
C VAL A 411 7.43 49.82 -3.81
N GLN A 412 8.42 50.47 -4.43
CA GLN A 412 8.72 50.30 -5.85
C GLN A 412 9.12 48.87 -6.20
N ALA A 413 9.96 48.22 -5.37
CA ALA A 413 10.37 46.85 -5.60
C ALA A 413 9.18 45.86 -5.52
N LEU A 414 8.27 46.05 -4.56
CA LEU A 414 7.07 45.22 -4.40
C LEU A 414 6.09 45.41 -5.56
N VAL A 415 5.77 46.66 -5.92
CA VAL A 415 4.87 46.95 -7.05
C VAL A 415 5.45 46.46 -8.38
N ALA A 416 6.77 46.57 -8.58
CA ALA A 416 7.43 46.02 -9.76
C ALA A 416 7.35 44.48 -9.85
N ARG A 417 7.09 43.79 -8.73
CA ARG A 417 6.87 42.34 -8.68
C ARG A 417 5.39 41.94 -8.61
N GLY A 418 4.47 42.89 -8.85
CA GLY A 418 3.03 42.62 -8.93
C GLY A 418 2.29 42.72 -7.61
N ALA A 419 2.81 43.48 -6.63
CA ALA A 419 2.04 43.83 -5.44
C ALA A 419 0.78 44.62 -5.82
N ASP A 420 -0.36 44.23 -5.26
CA ASP A 420 -1.64 44.92 -5.45
C ASP A 420 -1.65 46.23 -4.65
N VAL A 421 -1.61 47.35 -5.39
CA VAL A 421 -1.65 48.72 -4.85
C VAL A 421 -2.92 49.03 -4.08
N GLU A 422 -4.00 48.29 -4.38
CA GLU A 422 -5.32 48.41 -3.80
C GLU A 422 -5.62 47.30 -2.79
N SER A 423 -4.58 46.60 -2.33
CA SER A 423 -4.69 45.52 -1.38
C SER A 423 -5.30 45.98 -0.05
N PHE A 424 -6.11 45.11 0.54
CA PHE A 424 -6.76 45.35 1.82
C PHE A 424 -6.81 44.05 2.61
N VAL A 425 -6.33 44.08 3.85
CA VAL A 425 -6.37 42.96 4.78
C VAL A 425 -7.31 43.33 5.93
N PRO A 426 -8.33 42.52 6.27
CA PRO A 426 -9.25 42.85 7.35
C PRO A 426 -8.53 43.06 8.69
N GLY A 427 -8.73 44.22 9.32
CA GLY A 427 -8.01 44.65 10.52
C GLY A 427 -6.77 45.52 10.26
N ASP A 428 -6.39 45.70 8.98
CA ASP A 428 -5.35 46.62 8.53
C ASP A 428 -5.96 47.70 7.61
N GLU A 429 -5.09 48.53 7.02
CA GLU A 429 -5.44 49.62 6.12
C GLU A 429 -4.98 49.32 4.68
N THR A 430 -5.42 50.11 3.70
CA THR A 430 -4.83 50.04 2.34
C THR A 430 -3.41 50.62 2.35
N PRO A 431 -2.52 50.25 1.40
CA PRO A 431 -1.19 50.87 1.27
C PRO A 431 -1.23 52.40 1.26
N LEU A 432 -2.20 52.98 0.53
CA LEU A 432 -2.36 54.44 0.42
C LEU A 432 -2.79 55.07 1.75
N ILE A 433 -3.72 54.45 2.48
CA ILE A 433 -4.14 54.93 3.81
C ILE A 433 -2.95 54.85 4.78
N GLY A 434 -2.18 53.76 4.77
CA GLY A 434 -1.01 53.59 5.62
C GLY A 434 0.09 54.62 5.36
N ALA A 435 0.36 54.96 4.09
CA ALA A 435 1.30 56.04 3.74
C ALA A 435 0.77 57.42 4.14
N ALA A 436 -0.53 57.66 3.97
CA ALA A 436 -1.18 58.91 4.34
C ALA A 436 -1.23 59.11 5.87
N LEU A 437 -1.44 58.04 6.62
CA LEU A 437 -1.38 57.99 8.08
C LEU A 437 -0.02 58.47 8.62
N GLN A 438 1.07 58.13 7.94
CA GLN A 438 2.44 58.41 8.38
C GLN A 438 3.04 59.66 7.72
N GLY A 439 2.32 60.30 6.79
CA GLY A 439 2.74 61.53 6.13
C GLY A 439 3.74 61.34 4.99
N GLU A 440 3.85 60.13 4.46
CA GLU A 440 4.87 59.70 3.51
C GLU A 440 4.56 60.15 2.08
N LEU A 441 4.72 61.45 1.81
CA LEU A 441 4.31 62.09 0.56
C LEU A 441 4.88 61.41 -0.69
N ALA A 442 6.13 60.94 -0.64
CA ALA A 442 6.77 60.29 -1.79
C ALA A 442 6.10 58.95 -2.13
N VAL A 443 5.72 58.17 -1.11
CA VAL A 443 4.97 56.92 -1.27
C VAL A 443 3.55 57.19 -1.73
N VAL A 444 2.86 58.18 -1.13
CA VAL A 444 1.52 58.61 -1.54
C VAL A 444 1.49 58.99 -3.02
N LYS A 445 2.43 59.83 -3.48
CA LYS A 445 2.55 60.21 -4.89
C LYS A 445 2.68 58.99 -5.80
N TYR A 446 3.60 58.09 -5.44
CA TYR A 446 3.86 56.90 -6.21
C TYR A 446 2.64 55.96 -6.28
N LEU A 447 1.98 55.68 -5.15
CA LEU A 447 0.81 54.81 -5.13
C LEU A 447 -0.35 55.38 -5.96
N VAL A 448 -0.61 56.68 -5.88
CA VAL A 448 -1.63 57.36 -6.71
C VAL A 448 -1.28 57.30 -8.19
N GLU A 449 -0.01 57.49 -8.55
CA GLU A 449 0.46 57.32 -9.93
C GLU A 449 0.32 55.89 -10.44
N ARG A 450 0.34 54.90 -9.54
CA ARG A 450 0.10 53.48 -9.85
C ARG A 450 -1.37 53.07 -9.79
N GLY A 451 -2.28 54.02 -9.62
CA GLY A 451 -3.73 53.80 -9.71
C GLY A 451 -4.43 53.54 -8.39
N ALA A 452 -3.81 53.87 -7.24
CA ALA A 452 -4.49 53.76 -5.96
C ALA A 452 -5.66 54.76 -5.84
N ASP A 453 -6.81 54.32 -5.34
CA ASP A 453 -8.01 55.14 -5.21
C ASP A 453 -7.90 56.07 -4.00
N VAL A 454 -7.74 57.37 -4.27
CA VAL A 454 -7.63 58.44 -3.27
C VAL A 454 -8.86 58.57 -2.36
N ASN A 455 -10.01 58.03 -2.77
CA ASN A 455 -11.27 58.09 -2.03
C ASN A 455 -11.64 56.75 -1.37
N ARG A 456 -10.87 55.69 -1.57
CA ARG A 456 -11.20 54.38 -0.98
C ARG A 456 -11.08 54.44 0.53
N ALA A 457 -12.24 54.36 1.19
CA ALA A 457 -12.34 54.24 2.63
C ALA A 457 -12.52 52.78 3.04
N VAL A 458 -11.85 52.35 4.10
CA VAL A 458 -11.96 50.98 4.64
C VAL A 458 -12.21 51.01 6.14
N GLU A 459 -12.94 50.01 6.64
CA GLU A 459 -13.13 49.80 8.07
C GLU A 459 -11.94 49.00 8.62
N ALA A 460 -10.91 49.71 9.09
CA ALA A 460 -9.72 49.08 9.67
C ALA A 460 -9.98 48.63 11.11
N ASN A 461 -10.84 49.34 11.85
CA ASN A 461 -11.29 49.00 13.20
C ASN A 461 -12.83 49.04 13.27
N PRO A 462 -13.48 48.22 14.11
CA PRO A 462 -14.95 48.23 14.25
C PRO A 462 -15.49 49.63 14.53
N GLY A 463 -16.29 50.16 13.62
CA GLY A 463 -16.91 51.49 13.74
C GLY A 463 -16.03 52.68 13.35
N GLU A 464 -14.79 52.48 12.88
CA GLU A 464 -13.92 53.57 12.38
C GLU A 464 -13.59 53.37 10.90
N MET A 465 -14.25 54.16 10.05
CA MET A 465 -13.90 54.27 8.63
C MET A 465 -12.66 55.14 8.46
N ARG A 466 -11.63 54.60 7.81
CA ARG A 466 -10.40 55.33 7.48
C ARG A 466 -10.33 55.59 5.99
N SER A 467 -10.07 56.84 5.61
CA SER A 467 -9.79 57.27 4.24
C SER A 467 -8.39 57.89 4.17
N PRO A 468 -7.73 57.91 2.99
CA PRO A 468 -6.41 58.52 2.84
C PRO A 468 -6.38 59.97 3.32
N LEU A 469 -7.37 60.77 2.90
CA LEU A 469 -7.49 62.17 3.29
C LEU A 469 -7.81 62.34 4.78
N GLY A 470 -8.70 61.49 5.32
CA GLY A 470 -9.10 61.52 6.72
C GLY A 470 -7.92 61.26 7.66
N MET A 471 -7.09 60.25 7.36
CA MET A 471 -5.92 59.91 8.18
C MET A 471 -4.80 60.95 8.06
N ALA A 472 -4.51 61.45 6.85
CA ALA A 472 -3.53 62.53 6.66
C ALA A 472 -3.91 63.80 7.43
N ARG A 473 -5.21 64.16 7.44
CA ARG A 473 -5.72 65.32 8.20
C ARG A 473 -5.65 65.09 9.70
N LYS A 474 -6.11 63.93 10.18
CA LYS A 474 -6.14 63.57 11.61
C LYS A 474 -4.75 63.65 12.24
N ASN A 475 -3.70 63.32 11.48
CA ASN A 475 -2.31 63.35 11.93
C ASN A 475 -1.53 64.61 11.52
N GLY A 476 -2.17 65.61 10.90
CA GLY A 476 -1.54 66.90 10.62
C GLY A 476 -0.57 66.93 9.43
N HIS A 477 -0.64 65.96 8.51
CA HIS A 477 0.25 65.86 7.36
C HIS A 477 -0.20 66.77 6.19
N ALA A 478 -0.03 68.09 6.37
CA ALA A 478 -0.51 69.13 5.44
C ALA A 478 -0.06 68.94 3.97
N SER A 479 1.17 68.47 3.76
CA SER A 479 1.72 68.20 2.42
C SER A 479 0.96 67.07 1.69
N VAL A 480 0.63 65.99 2.40
CA VAL A 480 -0.18 64.88 1.90
C VAL A 480 -1.61 65.30 1.68
N VAL A 481 -2.21 66.06 2.60
CA VAL A 481 -3.57 66.61 2.46
C VAL A 481 -3.69 67.45 1.19
N ASN A 482 -2.76 68.39 0.97
CA ASN A 482 -2.76 69.24 -0.21
C ASN A 482 -2.61 68.42 -1.50
N TYR A 483 -1.74 67.41 -1.50
CA TYR A 483 -1.57 66.53 -2.65
C TYR A 483 -2.84 65.72 -2.94
N LEU A 484 -3.42 65.05 -1.94
CA LEU A 484 -4.63 64.25 -2.10
C LEU A 484 -5.82 65.09 -2.59
N LYS A 485 -6.01 66.31 -2.05
CA LYS A 485 -7.02 67.26 -2.54
C LYS A 485 -6.79 67.65 -3.99
N SER A 486 -5.54 67.91 -4.39
CA SER A 486 -5.19 68.20 -5.79
C SER A 486 -5.48 67.03 -6.75
N ARG A 487 -5.56 65.80 -6.22
CA ARG A 487 -5.92 64.58 -6.96
C ARG A 487 -7.40 64.21 -6.83
N GLY A 488 -8.24 65.09 -6.26
CA GLY A 488 -9.69 64.91 -6.19
C GLY A 488 -10.16 64.07 -4.99
N ALA A 489 -9.36 63.96 -3.93
CA ALA A 489 -9.81 63.36 -2.67
C ALA A 489 -10.94 64.19 -2.04
N ARG A 490 -12.00 63.52 -1.62
CA ARG A 490 -13.21 64.08 -1.02
C ARG A 490 -13.28 63.74 0.47
N ASP A 491 -14.01 64.56 1.22
CA ASP A 491 -14.21 64.40 2.66
C ASP A 491 -15.11 63.21 3.02
#